data_AF-A0A2H9NEB5-F1
#
_entry.id   AF-A0A2H9NEB5-F1
#
_cell.length_a   1.000
_cell.length_b   1.000
_cell.length_c   1.000
_cell.angle_alpha   90.00
_cell.angle_beta   90.00
_cell.angle_gamma   90.00
#
_symmetry.space_group_name_H-M   'P 1'
#
loop_
_entity.id
_entity.type
_entity.pdbx_description
1 polymer ?
#
loop_
_entity_poly.entity_id
_entity_poly.type
_entity_poly.pdbx_seq_one_letter_code
_entity_poly.pdbx_strand_id
1 'polypeptide(L)'
;MKFLVEETKEGQKSYPTFLTDDPKAIAALNNELAQKILEELGEEPSCPMDLARRLKQHEQKIYYHIRNLEKLGLIKLDRLEERVGATAKIYSLTSPVVAYKILDSGYVTDKKIRAKEIRFLKPFVEDGKFNSMIIVGSPDPHGKYKSPASDGYCGINLTMFFGKYVDEMKIPQYKLDTQTTKEDMKKNLIILGGPKTNILTDEINKQLPVYFDYSEEFRDWVIVSTLTKNVYRDKFCGIIVRTKNPFSDNKEILLLAGKGFTGSSAAVLGLIKYPKEIAKGNSVDSDVVAKVVRGIDVDSDGIVDDVEFLE
;
A
#
# COMPACT_ATOMS: atom_id res chain seq x y z
N MET A 1 -18.88 7.91 10.70
CA MET A 1 -18.11 7.07 11.64
C MET A 1 -16.73 7.68 11.78
N LYS A 2 -16.20 7.78 13.01
CA LYS A 2 -14.87 8.37 13.30
C LYS A 2 -13.97 7.29 13.91
N PHE A 3 -12.66 7.44 13.81
CA PHE A 3 -11.69 6.47 14.32
C PHE A 3 -10.55 7.16 15.05
N LEU A 4 -10.08 6.54 16.13
CA LEU A 4 -8.79 6.78 16.75
C LEU A 4 -7.81 5.75 16.19
N VAL A 5 -6.61 6.21 15.88
CA VAL A 5 -5.59 5.44 15.20
C VAL A 5 -4.34 5.46 16.06
N GLU A 6 -3.86 4.26 16.42
CA GLU A 6 -2.62 4.07 17.19
C GLU A 6 -1.58 3.38 16.32
N GLU A 7 -0.37 3.95 16.28
CA GLU A 7 0.78 3.34 15.62
C GLU A 7 1.64 2.61 16.65
N THR A 8 1.85 1.32 16.42
CA THR A 8 2.61 0.41 17.30
C THR A 8 3.76 -0.23 16.52
N LYS A 9 4.70 -0.88 17.23
CA LYS A 9 5.79 -1.63 16.58
C LYS A 9 5.29 -2.75 15.66
N GLU A 10 4.08 -3.26 15.89
CA GLU A 10 3.45 -4.36 15.14
C GLU A 10 2.53 -3.87 14.02
N GLY A 11 2.40 -2.54 13.84
CA GLY A 11 1.53 -1.93 12.84
C GLY A 11 0.51 -0.99 13.46
N GLN A 12 -0.58 -0.77 12.73
CA GLN A 12 -1.59 0.25 13.06
C GLN A 12 -2.86 -0.40 13.60
N LYS A 13 -3.36 0.10 14.75
CA LYS A 13 -4.67 -0.27 15.29
C LYS A 13 -5.65 0.87 15.07
N SER A 14 -6.84 0.57 14.58
CA SER A 14 -7.92 1.54 14.41
C SER A 14 -9.12 1.16 15.26
N TYR A 15 -9.62 2.12 16.03
CA TYR A 15 -10.72 1.93 16.94
C TYR A 15 -11.87 2.84 16.53
N PRO A 16 -13.10 2.32 16.33
CA PRO A 16 -14.27 3.17 16.21
C PRO A 16 -14.31 4.13 17.40
N THR A 17 -14.60 5.40 17.14
CA THR A 17 -14.54 6.45 18.18
C THR A 17 -15.82 7.27 18.23
N PHE A 18 -16.33 7.44 19.45
CA PHE A 18 -17.33 8.44 19.77
C PHE A 18 -16.61 9.78 19.97
N LEU A 19 -16.75 10.66 18.99
CA LEU A 19 -16.19 12.00 19.03
C LEU A 19 -17.20 12.95 19.68
N THR A 20 -16.81 13.64 20.73
CA THR A 20 -17.65 14.61 21.43
C THR A 20 -16.94 15.95 21.61
N ASP A 21 -17.71 17.02 21.56
CA ASP A 21 -17.31 18.38 21.88
C ASP A 21 -17.99 18.89 23.18
N ASP A 22 -18.89 18.11 23.78
CA ASP A 22 -19.57 18.42 25.04
C ASP A 22 -18.64 18.12 26.24
N PRO A 23 -18.20 19.13 27.01
CA PRO A 23 -17.38 18.93 28.20
C PRO A 23 -18.04 18.03 29.26
N LYS A 24 -19.37 17.91 29.26
CA LYS A 24 -20.09 17.03 30.18
C LYS A 24 -19.78 15.55 29.94
N ALA A 25 -19.42 15.17 28.72
CA ALA A 25 -18.96 13.81 28.41
C ALA A 25 -17.65 13.50 29.15
N ILE A 26 -16.69 14.43 29.16
CA ILE A 26 -15.45 14.30 29.95
C ILE A 26 -15.78 14.23 31.44
N ALA A 27 -16.65 15.11 31.93
CA ALA A 27 -17.03 15.13 33.35
C ALA A 27 -17.69 13.81 33.79
N ALA A 28 -18.51 13.20 32.94
CA ALA A 28 -19.11 11.90 33.20
C ALA A 28 -18.06 10.78 33.28
N LEU A 29 -17.02 10.82 32.44
CA LEU A 29 -15.92 9.87 32.46
C LEU A 29 -15.02 9.99 33.69
N ASN A 30 -15.02 11.13 34.39
CA ASN A 30 -14.26 11.29 35.64
C ASN A 30 -14.87 10.52 36.83
N ASN A 31 -16.07 9.94 36.68
CA ASN A 31 -16.73 9.18 37.73
C ASN A 31 -16.39 7.68 37.64
N GLU A 32 -15.82 7.12 38.72
CA GLU A 32 -15.39 5.71 38.78
C GLU A 32 -16.53 4.71 38.49
N LEU A 33 -17.75 4.99 38.97
CA LEU A 33 -18.89 4.11 38.71
C LEU A 33 -19.33 4.18 37.24
N ALA A 34 -19.27 5.37 36.64
CA ALA A 34 -19.57 5.50 35.22
C ALA A 34 -18.56 4.74 34.35
N GLN A 35 -17.27 4.78 34.70
CA GLN A 35 -16.23 4.00 34.00
C GLN A 35 -16.52 2.49 34.07
N LYS A 36 -16.80 1.96 35.26
CA LYS A 36 -17.14 0.54 35.43
C LYS A 36 -18.39 0.13 34.65
N ILE A 37 -19.41 0.98 34.59
CA ILE A 37 -20.60 0.75 33.75
C ILE A 37 -20.22 0.68 32.26
N LEU A 38 -19.36 1.58 31.80
CA LEU A 38 -18.91 1.59 30.40
C LEU A 38 -18.07 0.35 30.05
N GLU A 39 -17.17 -0.08 30.94
CA GLU A 39 -16.38 -1.31 30.79
C GLU A 39 -17.28 -2.54 30.66
N GLU A 40 -18.23 -2.71 31.60
CA GLU A 40 -19.21 -3.80 31.58
C GLU A 40 -20.05 -3.83 30.30
N LEU A 41 -20.48 -2.66 29.83
CA LEU A 41 -21.24 -2.52 28.58
C LEU A 41 -20.39 -2.68 27.32
N GLY A 42 -19.07 -2.59 27.45
CA GLY A 42 -18.11 -2.86 26.38
C GLY A 42 -17.82 -4.34 26.21
N GLU A 43 -17.89 -5.12 27.29
CA GLU A 43 -17.83 -6.58 27.24
C GLU A 43 -19.13 -7.18 26.73
N GLU A 44 -20.28 -6.77 27.28
CA GLU A 44 -21.57 -7.31 26.91
C GLU A 44 -22.71 -6.28 27.08
N PRO A 45 -23.59 -6.09 26.07
CA PRO A 45 -24.77 -5.25 26.20
C PRO A 45 -25.68 -5.72 27.37
N SER A 46 -26.09 -4.80 28.23
CA SER A 46 -26.77 -5.16 29.48
C SER A 46 -27.84 -4.16 29.91
N CYS A 47 -28.72 -4.58 30.82
CA CYS A 47 -29.74 -3.71 31.41
C CYS A 47 -29.27 -3.10 32.75
N PRO A 48 -29.86 -1.98 33.21
CA PRO A 48 -29.48 -1.35 34.46
C PRO A 48 -29.56 -2.27 35.69
N MET A 49 -30.52 -3.18 35.74
CA MET A 49 -30.69 -4.12 36.85
C MET A 49 -29.56 -5.15 36.91
N ASP A 50 -29.15 -5.70 35.76
CA ASP A 50 -28.06 -6.67 35.70
C ASP A 50 -26.73 -6.01 36.08
N LEU A 51 -26.47 -4.80 35.56
CA LEU A 51 -25.32 -3.99 35.92
C LEU A 51 -25.28 -3.68 37.43
N ALA A 52 -26.41 -3.33 38.05
CA ALA A 52 -26.48 -3.10 39.48
C ALA A 52 -26.10 -4.35 40.28
N ARG A 53 -26.53 -5.53 39.83
CA ARG A 53 -26.23 -6.81 40.45
C ARG A 53 -24.74 -7.19 40.30
N ARG A 54 -24.17 -7.04 39.09
CA ARG A 54 -22.75 -7.33 38.82
C ARG A 54 -21.81 -6.37 39.57
N LEU A 55 -22.11 -5.07 39.54
CA LEU A 55 -21.30 -4.02 40.17
C LEU A 55 -21.55 -3.88 41.68
N LYS A 56 -22.51 -4.64 42.25
CA LYS A 56 -22.93 -4.56 43.67
C LYS A 56 -23.27 -3.13 44.10
N GLN A 57 -24.02 -2.41 43.26
CA GLN A 57 -24.43 -1.03 43.50
C GLN A 57 -25.95 -0.92 43.61
N HIS A 58 -26.43 0.15 44.26
CA HIS A 58 -27.85 0.45 44.34
C HIS A 58 -28.44 0.77 42.97
N GLU A 59 -29.57 0.15 42.62
CA GLU A 59 -30.18 0.25 41.28
C GLU A 59 -30.44 1.69 40.86
N GLN A 60 -31.01 2.52 41.73
CA GLN A 60 -31.30 3.92 41.40
C GLN A 60 -30.04 4.70 40.98
N LYS A 61 -28.87 4.35 41.52
CA LYS A 61 -27.59 4.97 41.18
C LYS A 61 -27.15 4.55 39.78
N ILE A 62 -27.30 3.27 39.42
CA ILE A 62 -27.05 2.79 38.06
C ILE A 62 -28.01 3.45 37.06
N TYR A 63 -29.31 3.50 37.37
CA TYR A 63 -30.30 4.18 36.51
C TYR A 63 -29.99 5.67 36.30
N TYR A 64 -29.40 6.35 37.29
CA TYR A 64 -28.93 7.72 37.13
C TYR A 64 -27.78 7.80 36.12
N HIS A 65 -26.76 6.95 36.26
CA HIS A 65 -25.62 6.93 35.35
C HIS A 65 -26.01 6.53 33.94
N ILE A 66 -26.82 5.49 33.76
CA ILE A 66 -27.31 5.05 32.44
C ILE A 66 -28.04 6.18 31.73
N ARG A 67 -28.97 6.87 32.40
CA ARG A 67 -29.68 8.01 31.80
C ARG A 67 -28.73 9.14 31.40
N ASN A 68 -27.73 9.43 32.22
CA ASN A 68 -26.75 10.47 31.91
C ASN A 68 -25.83 10.08 30.74
N LEU A 69 -25.31 8.85 30.73
CA LEU A 69 -24.45 8.31 29.68
C LEU A 69 -25.19 8.20 28.34
N GLU A 70 -26.45 7.75 28.35
CA GLU A 70 -27.30 7.68 27.16
C GLU A 70 -27.56 9.08 26.60
N LYS A 71 -27.89 10.05 27.46
CA LYS A 71 -28.09 11.45 27.06
C LYS A 71 -26.83 12.06 26.43
N LEU A 72 -25.65 11.69 26.92
CA LEU A 72 -24.36 12.13 26.39
C LEU A 72 -23.90 11.34 25.16
N GLY A 73 -24.67 10.34 24.72
CA GLY A 73 -24.37 9.50 23.56
C GLY A 73 -23.22 8.50 23.78
N LEU A 74 -22.71 8.35 25.00
CA LEU A 74 -21.65 7.40 25.34
C LEU A 74 -22.12 5.94 25.25
N ILE A 75 -23.41 5.74 25.50
CA ILE A 75 -24.11 4.47 25.31
C ILE A 75 -25.35 4.70 24.46
N LYS A 76 -25.87 3.62 23.88
CA LYS A 76 -27.08 3.61 23.05
C LYS A 76 -28.01 2.49 23.49
N LEU A 77 -29.31 2.66 23.25
CA LEU A 77 -30.26 1.57 23.33
C LEU A 77 -29.94 0.56 22.22
N ASP A 78 -29.55 -0.64 22.62
CA ASP A 78 -29.18 -1.74 21.73
C ASP A 78 -30.44 -2.48 21.24
N ARG A 79 -31.28 -2.87 22.21
CA ARG A 79 -32.51 -3.63 21.97
C ARG A 79 -33.46 -3.56 23.17
N LEU A 80 -34.69 -4.00 22.94
CA LEU A 80 -35.69 -4.25 23.99
C LEU A 80 -35.81 -5.76 24.17
N GLU A 81 -35.79 -6.22 25.42
CA GLU A 81 -35.97 -7.64 25.78
C GLU A 81 -37.17 -7.80 26.69
N GLU A 82 -38.02 -8.80 26.45
CA GLU A 82 -39.06 -9.17 27.42
C GLU A 82 -38.46 -10.01 28.56
N ARG A 83 -38.72 -9.61 29.80
CA ARG A 83 -38.28 -10.32 31.00
C ARG A 83 -39.41 -10.37 32.00
N VAL A 84 -39.83 -11.59 32.37
CA VAL A 84 -40.78 -11.92 33.46
C VAL A 84 -41.88 -10.85 33.65
N GLY A 85 -42.61 -10.56 32.57
CA GLY A 85 -43.76 -9.64 32.59
C GLY A 85 -43.47 -8.16 32.36
N ALA A 86 -42.23 -7.75 32.06
CA ALA A 86 -41.86 -6.38 31.73
C ALA A 86 -40.87 -6.29 30.55
N THR A 87 -40.81 -5.15 29.89
CA THR A 87 -39.83 -4.87 28.83
C THR A 87 -38.59 -4.20 29.43
N ALA A 88 -37.43 -4.85 29.31
CA ALA A 88 -36.13 -4.33 29.70
C ALA A 88 -35.42 -3.64 28.53
N LYS A 89 -34.86 -2.45 28.80
CA LYS A 89 -33.96 -1.75 27.87
C LYS A 89 -32.55 -2.30 28.03
N ILE A 90 -31.98 -2.81 26.94
CA ILE A 90 -30.59 -3.27 26.88
C ILE A 90 -29.75 -2.17 26.24
N TYR A 91 -28.67 -1.81 26.91
CA TYR A 91 -27.76 -0.76 26.46
C TYR A 91 -26.43 -1.37 26.00
N SER A 92 -25.75 -0.70 25.07
CA SER A 92 -24.40 -1.03 24.64
C SER A 92 -23.55 0.24 24.51
N LEU A 93 -22.22 0.09 24.54
CA LEU A 93 -21.33 1.19 24.20
C LEU A 93 -21.62 1.71 22.79
N THR A 94 -21.60 3.03 22.62
CA THR A 94 -21.64 3.62 21.28
C THR A 94 -20.35 3.34 20.52
N SER A 95 -19.22 3.35 21.24
CA SER A 95 -17.89 3.12 20.69
C SER A 95 -16.91 2.70 21.80
N PRO A 96 -15.90 1.87 21.52
CA PRO A 96 -14.89 1.47 22.52
C PRO A 96 -13.95 2.63 22.92
N VAL A 97 -13.84 3.67 22.08
CA VAL A 97 -13.01 4.85 22.35
C VAL A 97 -13.88 6.11 22.36
N VAL A 98 -13.61 6.99 23.32
CA VAL A 98 -14.17 8.34 23.39
C VAL A 98 -13.04 9.34 23.14
N ALA A 99 -13.25 10.29 22.23
CA ALA A 99 -12.29 11.35 21.96
C ALA A 99 -12.94 12.73 22.10
N TYR A 100 -12.18 13.68 22.64
CA TYR A 100 -12.57 15.08 22.74
C TYR A 100 -11.75 15.95 21.80
N LYS A 101 -12.43 16.71 20.94
CA LYS A 101 -11.77 17.55 19.95
C LYS A 101 -11.60 18.98 20.47
N ILE A 102 -10.38 19.32 20.87
CA ILE A 102 -10.07 20.67 21.38
C ILE A 102 -10.04 21.71 20.25
N LEU A 103 -9.47 21.35 19.09
CA LEU A 103 -9.39 22.20 17.90
C LEU A 103 -9.84 21.44 16.66
N ASP A 104 -10.55 22.14 15.76
CA ASP A 104 -10.84 21.67 14.40
C ASP A 104 -9.86 22.23 13.38
N SER A 105 -8.57 22.04 13.66
CA SER A 105 -7.47 22.46 12.82
C SER A 105 -6.22 21.63 13.12
N GLY A 106 -5.21 21.69 12.25
CA GLY A 106 -3.96 20.93 12.43
C GLY A 106 -4.06 19.44 12.10
N TYR A 107 -5.13 19.00 11.44
CA TYR A 107 -5.21 17.65 10.89
C TYR A 107 -4.28 17.51 9.68
N VAL A 108 -3.55 16.41 9.62
CA VAL A 108 -2.90 15.97 8.39
C VAL A 108 -3.92 15.15 7.63
N THR A 109 -4.23 15.53 6.39
CA THR A 109 -5.04 14.72 5.48
C THR A 109 -4.17 13.54 5.02
N ASP A 110 -3.96 12.57 5.90
CA ASP A 110 -3.01 11.50 5.63
C ASP A 110 -3.71 10.38 4.84
N LYS A 111 -3.44 10.34 3.53
CA LYS A 111 -3.66 9.13 2.71
C LYS A 111 -2.60 8.11 3.10
N LYS A 112 -2.84 7.38 4.19
CA LYS A 112 -2.08 6.20 4.67
C LYS A 112 -0.55 6.37 4.71
N ILE A 113 -0.01 6.78 5.87
CA ILE A 113 1.31 6.43 6.47
C ILE A 113 2.29 5.68 5.54
N ARG A 114 2.77 6.33 4.48
CA ARG A 114 3.78 5.83 3.52
C ARG A 114 4.55 6.97 2.86
N ALA A 115 4.77 8.08 3.57
CA ALA A 115 5.28 9.34 2.99
C ALA A 115 6.60 9.21 2.20
N LYS A 116 7.47 8.25 2.52
CA LYS A 116 8.70 7.97 1.75
C LYS A 116 8.42 7.19 0.47
N GLU A 117 7.53 6.21 0.52
CA GLU A 117 7.12 5.41 -0.64
C GLU A 117 6.30 6.27 -1.60
N ILE A 118 5.38 7.10 -1.10
CA ILE A 118 4.61 8.05 -1.90
C ILE A 118 5.54 9.04 -2.61
N ARG A 119 6.59 9.53 -1.93
CA ARG A 119 7.62 10.38 -2.56
C ARG A 119 8.36 9.66 -3.68
N PHE A 120 8.73 8.40 -3.48
CA PHE A 120 9.34 7.58 -4.52
C PHE A 120 8.37 7.29 -5.68
N LEU A 121 7.09 7.08 -5.40
CA LEU A 121 6.10 6.78 -6.43
C LEU A 121 5.65 8.02 -7.21
N LYS A 122 5.94 9.24 -6.75
CA LYS A 122 5.78 10.45 -7.57
C LYS A 122 6.87 10.46 -8.66
N PRO A 123 6.54 10.69 -9.96
CA PRO A 123 5.26 11.17 -10.50
C PRO A 123 4.26 10.09 -10.92
N PHE A 124 4.60 8.80 -10.78
CA PHE A 124 3.79 7.68 -11.27
C PHE A 124 2.41 7.58 -10.60
N VAL A 125 2.34 7.93 -9.32
CA VAL A 125 1.10 8.16 -8.56
C VAL A 125 1.15 9.58 -8.02
N GLU A 126 0.09 10.35 -8.24
CA GLU A 126 0.01 11.75 -7.81
C GLU A 126 -1.39 12.04 -7.26
N ASP A 127 -1.46 12.57 -6.04
CA ASP A 127 -2.71 12.91 -5.34
C ASP A 127 -3.74 11.76 -5.25
N GLY A 128 -3.26 10.52 -5.19
CA GLY A 128 -4.10 9.32 -5.18
C GLY A 128 -4.64 8.94 -6.57
N LYS A 129 -4.13 9.54 -7.64
CA LYS A 129 -4.45 9.16 -9.02
C LYS A 129 -3.29 8.39 -9.60
N PHE A 130 -3.61 7.32 -10.33
CA PHE A 130 -2.61 6.64 -11.14
C PHE A 130 -2.26 7.54 -12.34
N ASN A 131 -1.06 8.10 -12.33
CA ASN A 131 -0.57 9.10 -13.28
C ASN A 131 0.47 8.49 -14.23
N SER A 132 0.24 7.24 -14.65
CA SER A 132 1.15 6.49 -15.51
C SER A 132 0.40 5.60 -16.49
N MET A 133 1.10 5.13 -17.53
CA MET A 133 0.67 4.02 -18.36
C MET A 133 1.58 2.82 -18.10
N ILE A 134 1.00 1.65 -17.84
CA ILE A 134 1.76 0.40 -17.73
C ILE A 134 1.95 -0.18 -19.14
N ILE A 135 3.19 -0.37 -19.56
CA ILE A 135 3.53 -0.96 -20.85
C ILE A 135 4.02 -2.39 -20.61
N VAL A 136 3.32 -3.36 -21.20
CA VAL A 136 3.69 -4.78 -21.12
C VAL A 136 4.00 -5.30 -22.52
N GLY A 137 4.94 -6.25 -22.62
CA GLY A 137 5.23 -6.89 -23.90
C GLY A 137 4.04 -7.67 -24.44
N SER A 138 3.86 -7.68 -25.77
CA SER A 138 2.83 -8.47 -26.43
C SER A 138 3.11 -9.98 -26.34
N PRO A 139 2.09 -10.82 -26.06
CA PRO A 139 2.25 -12.28 -26.00
C PRO A 139 2.49 -12.90 -27.39
N ASP A 140 2.08 -12.20 -28.46
CA ASP A 140 2.35 -12.63 -29.83
C ASP A 140 3.79 -12.30 -30.24
N PRO A 141 4.52 -13.16 -30.98
CA PRO A 141 5.87 -12.86 -31.45
C PRO A 141 5.96 -11.57 -32.26
N HIS A 142 6.80 -10.62 -31.83
CA HIS A 142 6.93 -9.31 -32.46
C HIS A 142 8.32 -8.69 -32.22
N GLY A 143 8.52 -7.46 -32.69
CA GLY A 143 9.77 -6.73 -32.53
C GLY A 143 10.96 -7.34 -33.29
N LYS A 144 12.16 -6.82 -33.01
CA LYS A 144 13.41 -7.23 -33.68
C LYS A 144 13.74 -8.72 -33.45
N TYR A 145 13.42 -9.24 -32.27
CA TYR A 145 13.81 -10.59 -31.84
C TYR A 145 12.69 -11.63 -32.00
N LYS A 146 11.52 -11.25 -32.52
CA LYS A 146 10.35 -12.13 -32.73
C LYS A 146 10.05 -13.01 -31.52
N SER A 147 10.19 -12.46 -30.31
CA SER A 147 10.06 -13.22 -29.06
C SER A 147 8.73 -12.86 -28.39
N PRO A 148 7.94 -13.86 -27.98
CA PRO A 148 6.70 -13.61 -27.25
C PRO A 148 7.01 -13.18 -25.81
N ALA A 149 6.23 -12.25 -25.27
CA ALA A 149 6.36 -11.81 -23.89
C ALA A 149 5.58 -12.71 -22.92
N SER A 150 6.15 -12.96 -21.75
CA SER A 150 5.49 -13.60 -20.60
C SER A 150 5.54 -12.75 -19.33
N ASP A 151 6.20 -11.59 -19.40
CA ASP A 151 6.41 -10.67 -18.27
C ASP A 151 5.09 -10.01 -17.80
N GLY A 152 3.99 -10.11 -18.56
CA GLY A 152 2.70 -9.57 -18.16
C GLY A 152 2.17 -10.14 -16.84
N TYR A 153 2.49 -11.39 -16.48
CA TYR A 153 2.00 -12.02 -15.26
C TYR A 153 2.53 -11.35 -13.99
N CYS A 154 3.80 -10.93 -13.96
CA CYS A 154 4.33 -10.22 -12.79
C CYS A 154 3.70 -8.83 -12.61
N GLY A 155 3.10 -8.27 -13.66
CA GLY A 155 2.30 -7.04 -13.59
C GLY A 155 1.08 -7.11 -12.67
N ILE A 156 0.56 -8.31 -12.39
CA ILE A 156 -0.58 -8.48 -11.46
C ILE A 156 -0.18 -8.07 -10.04
N ASN A 157 0.95 -8.58 -9.55
CA ASN A 157 1.46 -8.22 -8.21
C ASN A 157 1.78 -6.73 -8.13
N LEU A 158 2.35 -6.17 -9.20
CA LEU A 158 2.67 -4.76 -9.28
C LEU A 158 1.42 -3.87 -9.19
N THR A 159 0.37 -4.21 -9.92
CA THR A 159 -0.88 -3.44 -9.89
C THR A 159 -1.58 -3.53 -8.53
N MET A 160 -1.53 -4.68 -7.85
CA MET A 160 -1.98 -4.80 -6.45
C MET A 160 -1.18 -3.91 -5.50
N PHE A 161 0.13 -3.78 -5.70
CA PHE A 161 0.96 -2.85 -4.93
C PHE A 161 0.57 -1.39 -5.19
N PHE A 162 0.40 -0.97 -6.44
CA PHE A 162 -0.03 0.40 -6.77
C PHE A 162 -1.45 0.71 -6.28
N GLY A 163 -2.34 -0.27 -6.27
CA GLY A 163 -3.70 -0.13 -5.73
C GLY A 163 -3.75 0.29 -4.26
N LYS A 164 -2.65 0.14 -3.50
CA LYS A 164 -2.54 0.67 -2.13
C LYS A 164 -2.52 2.20 -2.05
N TYR A 165 -2.21 2.88 -3.17
CA TYR A 165 -1.97 4.32 -3.24
C TYR A 165 -2.92 5.07 -4.19
N VAL A 166 -3.86 4.37 -4.83
CA VAL A 166 -4.74 4.93 -5.86
C VAL A 166 -6.19 4.90 -5.37
N ASP A 167 -6.85 6.05 -5.39
CA ASP A 167 -8.28 6.23 -5.09
C ASP A 167 -9.11 6.32 -6.38
N GLU A 168 -8.54 6.87 -7.46
CA GLU A 168 -9.19 7.06 -8.75
C GLU A 168 -8.37 6.43 -9.87
N MET A 169 -9.00 5.57 -10.68
CA MET A 169 -8.36 4.88 -11.79
C MET A 169 -9.19 5.01 -13.07
N LYS A 170 -8.55 5.44 -14.17
CA LYS A 170 -9.14 5.43 -15.52
C LYS A 170 -8.80 4.12 -16.24
N ILE A 171 -9.78 3.35 -16.69
CA ILE A 171 -9.52 2.05 -17.33
C ILE A 171 -9.55 2.22 -18.87
N PRO A 172 -8.64 1.58 -19.63
CA PRO A 172 -7.49 0.80 -19.17
C PRO A 172 -6.26 1.66 -18.79
N GLN A 173 -5.50 1.20 -17.79
CA GLN A 173 -4.20 1.79 -17.38
C GLN A 173 -2.98 1.08 -17.97
N TYR A 174 -3.20 0.15 -18.91
CA TYR A 174 -2.14 -0.60 -19.55
C TYR A 174 -2.31 -0.62 -21.06
N LYS A 175 -1.19 -0.83 -21.75
CA LYS A 175 -1.14 -1.13 -23.19
C LYS A 175 -0.09 -2.19 -23.47
N LEU A 176 -0.31 -2.97 -24.53
CA LEU A 176 0.77 -3.73 -25.13
C LEU A 176 1.78 -2.75 -25.76
N ASP A 177 3.05 -3.09 -25.72
CA ASP A 177 4.10 -2.35 -26.41
C ASP A 177 3.81 -2.16 -27.90
N THR A 178 3.25 -3.17 -28.58
CA THR A 178 2.79 -3.11 -29.98
C THR A 178 1.61 -2.16 -30.23
N GLN A 179 0.86 -1.81 -29.18
CA GLN A 179 -0.30 -0.91 -29.24
C GLN A 179 0.03 0.51 -28.76
N THR A 180 1.27 0.73 -28.32
CA THR A 180 1.70 2.00 -27.74
C THR A 180 1.89 3.03 -28.84
N THR A 181 1.21 4.18 -28.72
CA THR A 181 1.33 5.27 -29.67
C THR A 181 2.42 6.25 -29.25
N LYS A 182 2.90 7.09 -30.18
CA LYS A 182 3.85 8.17 -29.87
C LYS A 182 3.35 9.12 -28.78
N GLU A 183 2.04 9.31 -28.66
CA GLU A 183 1.47 10.17 -27.62
C GLU A 183 1.40 9.47 -26.26
N ASP A 184 1.24 8.14 -26.24
CA ASP A 184 1.37 7.36 -25.02
C ASP A 184 2.80 7.38 -24.49
N MET A 185 3.80 7.30 -25.38
CA MET A 185 5.22 7.34 -25.04
C MET A 185 5.62 8.61 -24.29
N LYS A 186 4.86 9.71 -24.43
CA LYS A 186 5.10 10.99 -23.73
C LYS A 186 4.47 11.06 -22.33
N LYS A 187 3.93 9.97 -21.79
CA LYS A 187 3.36 9.93 -20.42
C LYS A 187 4.42 9.50 -19.40
N ASN A 188 4.09 9.47 -18.11
CA ASN A 188 4.89 8.66 -17.19
C ASN A 188 4.63 7.19 -17.51
N LEU A 189 5.69 6.38 -17.57
CA LEU A 189 5.58 5.00 -18.00
C LEU A 189 6.10 4.06 -16.91
N ILE A 190 5.38 2.96 -16.70
CA ILE A 190 5.90 1.82 -15.96
C ILE A 190 6.04 0.70 -16.97
N ILE A 191 7.26 0.29 -17.28
CA ILE A 191 7.55 -0.66 -18.36
C ILE A 191 7.96 -2.00 -17.74
N LEU A 192 7.30 -3.07 -18.20
CA LEU A 192 7.59 -4.45 -17.78
C LEU A 192 8.18 -5.26 -18.93
N GLY A 193 9.26 -5.98 -18.62
CA GLY A 193 9.91 -6.90 -19.54
C GLY A 193 11.16 -6.34 -20.21
N GLY A 194 12.09 -7.24 -20.53
CA GLY A 194 13.37 -6.92 -21.14
C GLY A 194 13.27 -6.56 -22.63
N PRO A 195 14.37 -6.07 -23.23
CA PRO A 195 14.40 -5.61 -24.63
C PRO A 195 14.12 -6.71 -25.65
N LYS A 196 14.27 -7.97 -25.25
CA LYS A 196 13.94 -9.11 -26.11
C LYS A 196 12.43 -9.22 -26.37
N THR A 197 11.60 -8.85 -25.39
CA THR A 197 10.14 -9.08 -25.38
C THR A 197 9.31 -7.80 -25.27
N ASN A 198 9.94 -6.64 -25.14
CA ASN A 198 9.29 -5.34 -25.08
C ASN A 198 10.02 -4.33 -25.97
N ILE A 199 9.37 -3.86 -27.04
CA ILE A 199 9.93 -2.92 -28.04
C ILE A 199 10.40 -1.63 -27.36
N LEU A 200 9.62 -1.11 -26.42
CA LEU A 200 9.93 0.16 -25.78
C LEU A 200 11.16 0.03 -24.87
N THR A 201 11.32 -1.12 -24.21
CA THR A 201 12.56 -1.42 -23.47
C THR A 201 13.75 -1.44 -24.42
N ASP A 202 13.67 -2.11 -25.58
CA ASP A 202 14.76 -2.15 -26.59
C ASP A 202 15.14 -0.74 -27.09
N GLU A 203 14.15 0.13 -27.30
CA GLU A 203 14.35 1.50 -27.77
C GLU A 203 15.11 2.37 -26.76
N ILE A 204 14.80 2.28 -25.47
CA ILE A 204 15.45 3.10 -24.43
C ILE A 204 16.71 2.45 -23.86
N ASN A 205 16.94 1.16 -24.09
CA ASN A 205 17.94 0.33 -23.40
C ASN A 205 19.34 0.96 -23.37
N LYS A 206 19.81 1.52 -24.49
CA LYS A 206 21.16 2.11 -24.60
C LYS A 206 21.38 3.36 -23.76
N GLN A 207 20.31 4.00 -23.30
CA GLN A 207 20.36 5.23 -22.51
C GLN A 207 20.30 4.94 -21.00
N LEU A 208 20.10 3.68 -20.61
CA LEU A 208 19.96 3.30 -19.21
C LEU A 208 21.34 3.17 -18.53
N PRO A 209 21.48 3.61 -17.27
CA PRO A 209 22.72 3.44 -16.51
C PRO A 209 23.03 1.96 -16.20
N VAL A 210 21.99 1.15 -16.09
CA VAL A 210 22.04 -0.31 -16.04
C VAL A 210 21.20 -0.82 -17.20
N TYR A 211 21.82 -1.51 -18.14
CA TYR A 211 21.21 -1.88 -19.42
C TYR A 211 21.46 -3.34 -19.77
N PHE A 212 20.75 -3.83 -20.77
CA PHE A 212 20.93 -5.18 -21.30
C PHE A 212 21.85 -5.17 -22.52
N ASP A 213 22.90 -5.98 -22.52
CA ASP A 213 23.79 -6.12 -23.67
C ASP A 213 23.62 -7.50 -24.30
N TYR A 214 23.58 -7.51 -25.63
CA TYR A 214 23.69 -8.70 -26.46
C TYR A 214 24.75 -8.41 -27.52
N SER A 215 25.96 -8.89 -27.27
CA SER A 215 27.11 -8.72 -28.14
C SER A 215 27.70 -10.08 -28.54
N GLU A 216 28.47 -10.09 -29.63
CA GLU A 216 29.24 -11.27 -30.06
C GLU A 216 30.19 -11.78 -28.97
N GLU A 217 30.64 -10.88 -28.08
CA GLU A 217 31.48 -11.22 -26.93
C GLU A 217 30.71 -12.03 -25.89
N PHE A 218 29.49 -11.61 -25.54
CA PHE A 218 28.70 -12.28 -24.50
C PHE A 218 27.96 -13.52 -25.00
N ARG A 219 27.52 -13.53 -26.27
CA ARG A 219 26.69 -14.58 -26.90
C ARG A 219 25.39 -14.91 -26.15
N ASP A 220 25.02 -14.12 -25.15
CA ASP A 220 23.80 -14.18 -24.36
C ASP A 220 23.42 -12.76 -23.92
N TRP A 221 22.17 -12.58 -23.54
CA TRP A 221 21.73 -11.35 -22.88
C TRP A 221 22.33 -11.28 -21.48
N VAL A 222 23.03 -10.18 -21.21
CA VAL A 222 23.62 -9.88 -19.90
C VAL A 222 23.14 -8.51 -19.43
N ILE A 223 23.14 -8.29 -18.13
CA ILE A 223 22.91 -6.96 -17.55
C ILE A 223 24.28 -6.34 -17.30
N VAL A 224 24.47 -5.10 -17.75
CA VAL A 224 25.72 -4.34 -17.58
C VAL A 224 25.41 -3.05 -16.83
N SER A 225 26.17 -2.79 -15.77
CA SER A 225 26.09 -1.55 -15.02
C SER A 225 27.22 -0.60 -15.43
N THR A 226 26.85 0.55 -15.99
CA THR A 226 27.84 1.59 -16.30
C THR A 226 28.38 2.26 -15.04
N LEU A 227 27.68 2.14 -13.90
CA LEU A 227 28.02 2.73 -12.62
C LEU A 227 29.08 1.90 -11.89
N THR A 228 28.79 0.62 -11.64
CA THR A 228 29.71 -0.29 -10.92
C THR A 228 30.72 -0.99 -11.85
N LYS A 229 30.50 -0.95 -13.17
CA LYS A 229 31.23 -1.74 -14.18
C LYS A 229 31.03 -3.25 -14.07
N ASN A 230 30.04 -3.69 -13.30
CA ASN A 230 29.71 -5.10 -13.14
C ASN A 230 28.90 -5.64 -14.34
N VAL A 231 29.06 -6.95 -14.57
CA VAL A 231 28.30 -7.71 -15.56
C VAL A 231 27.58 -8.87 -14.87
N TYR A 232 26.27 -8.91 -15.00
CA TYR A 232 25.40 -9.91 -14.38
C TYR A 232 24.81 -10.83 -15.45
N ARG A 233 25.15 -12.13 -15.37
CA ARG A 233 24.77 -13.15 -16.37
C ARG A 233 23.62 -14.04 -15.92
N ASP A 234 23.28 -14.00 -14.65
CA ASP A 234 22.31 -14.90 -14.03
C ASP A 234 20.88 -14.62 -14.55
N LYS A 235 20.11 -15.67 -14.81
CA LYS A 235 18.70 -15.56 -15.27
C LYS A 235 17.77 -15.05 -14.17
N PHE A 236 18.18 -15.18 -12.91
CA PHE A 236 17.45 -14.66 -11.75
C PHE A 236 17.69 -13.16 -11.53
N CYS A 237 18.61 -12.54 -12.28
CA CYS A 237 18.86 -11.11 -12.17
C CYS A 237 17.80 -10.27 -12.92
N GLY A 238 17.33 -9.22 -12.25
CA GLY A 238 16.47 -8.19 -12.79
C GLY A 238 17.01 -6.79 -12.47
N ILE A 239 16.51 -5.80 -13.19
CA ILE A 239 16.85 -4.39 -13.02
C ILE A 239 15.62 -3.59 -12.61
N ILE A 240 15.83 -2.65 -11.71
CA ILE A 240 14.85 -1.64 -11.30
C ILE A 240 15.48 -0.30 -11.60
N VAL A 241 14.99 0.37 -12.64
CA VAL A 241 15.55 1.64 -13.09
C VAL A 241 14.46 2.70 -13.15
N ARG A 242 14.69 3.83 -12.49
CA ARG A 242 13.87 5.03 -12.64
C ARG A 242 14.70 6.08 -13.35
N THR A 243 14.21 6.58 -14.48
CA THR A 243 14.93 7.53 -15.34
C THR A 243 13.98 8.56 -15.95
N LYS A 244 14.53 9.65 -16.49
CA LYS A 244 13.77 10.61 -17.29
C LYS A 244 13.23 9.93 -18.55
N ASN A 245 12.03 10.31 -18.96
CA ASN A 245 11.45 9.81 -20.19
C ASN A 245 12.13 10.49 -21.39
N PRO A 246 12.84 9.74 -22.27
CA PRO A 246 13.52 10.33 -23.42
C PRO A 246 12.56 10.88 -24.49
N PHE A 247 11.26 10.57 -24.39
CA PHE A 247 10.21 11.08 -25.27
C PHE A 247 9.51 12.33 -24.72
N SER A 248 9.76 12.71 -23.45
CA SER A 248 9.17 13.91 -22.82
C SER A 248 9.97 14.39 -21.61
N ASP A 249 10.46 15.63 -21.66
CA ASP A 249 11.38 16.21 -20.66
C ASP A 249 10.82 16.29 -19.21
N ASN A 250 9.50 16.27 -19.06
CA ASN A 250 8.80 16.41 -17.78
C ASN A 250 8.17 15.12 -17.26
N LYS A 251 8.49 13.97 -17.87
CA LYS A 251 7.97 12.66 -17.48
C LYS A 251 9.08 11.70 -17.12
N GLU A 252 8.70 10.63 -16.44
CA GLU A 252 9.62 9.61 -15.97
C GLU A 252 9.21 8.21 -16.40
N ILE A 253 10.20 7.32 -16.45
CA ILE A 253 10.05 5.90 -16.71
C ILE A 253 10.49 5.14 -15.48
N LEU A 254 9.68 4.18 -15.04
CA LEU A 254 10.05 3.13 -14.09
C LEU A 254 10.09 1.81 -14.85
N LEU A 255 11.30 1.30 -15.11
CA LEU A 255 11.54 0.04 -15.79
C LEU A 255 11.78 -1.07 -14.76
N LEU A 256 11.03 -2.16 -14.91
CA LEU A 256 11.19 -3.40 -14.14
C LEU A 256 11.36 -4.54 -15.14
N ALA A 257 12.59 -5.03 -15.28
CA ALA A 257 12.92 -5.94 -16.36
C ALA A 257 14.01 -6.93 -15.96
N GLY A 258 13.90 -8.17 -16.42
CA GLY A 258 15.01 -9.10 -16.51
C GLY A 258 15.28 -9.50 -17.94
N LYS A 259 16.30 -10.33 -18.17
CA LYS A 259 16.52 -10.95 -19.49
C LYS A 259 15.45 -11.99 -19.86
N GLY A 260 14.60 -12.34 -18.90
CA GLY A 260 13.41 -13.17 -19.05
C GLY A 260 12.51 -13.04 -17.81
N PHE A 261 11.43 -13.82 -17.80
CA PHE A 261 10.36 -13.73 -16.80
C PHE A 261 10.83 -13.76 -15.34
N THR A 262 11.76 -14.66 -15.00
CA THR A 262 12.26 -14.81 -13.63
C THR A 262 12.94 -13.54 -13.12
N GLY A 263 13.79 -12.92 -13.93
CA GLY A 263 14.44 -11.66 -13.59
C GLY A 263 13.45 -10.48 -13.54
N SER A 264 12.48 -10.41 -14.46
CA SER A 264 11.42 -9.39 -14.41
C SER A 264 10.58 -9.53 -13.14
N SER A 265 10.29 -10.77 -12.73
CA SER A 265 9.56 -11.06 -11.49
C SER A 265 10.36 -10.65 -10.26
N ALA A 266 11.68 -10.90 -10.24
CA ALA A 266 12.56 -10.41 -9.19
C ALA A 266 12.56 -8.87 -9.11
N ALA A 267 12.67 -8.18 -10.25
CA ALA A 267 12.60 -6.71 -10.28
C ALA A 267 11.27 -6.17 -9.71
N VAL A 268 10.14 -6.76 -10.11
CA VAL A 268 8.82 -6.39 -9.57
C VAL A 268 8.76 -6.66 -8.07
N LEU A 269 9.21 -7.83 -7.62
CA LEU A 269 9.17 -8.19 -6.21
C LEU A 269 10.03 -7.26 -5.36
N GLY A 270 11.22 -6.90 -5.85
CA GLY A 270 12.11 -5.94 -5.20
C GLY A 270 11.44 -4.60 -4.97
N LEU A 271 10.69 -4.09 -5.96
CA LEU A 271 9.90 -2.87 -5.79
C LEU A 271 8.79 -3.00 -4.75
N ILE A 272 8.08 -4.11 -4.75
CA ILE A 272 6.94 -4.33 -3.85
C ILE A 272 7.39 -4.46 -2.39
N LYS A 273 8.46 -5.24 -2.15
CA LYS A 273 8.95 -5.55 -0.80
C LYS A 273 9.89 -4.48 -0.25
N TYR A 274 10.72 -3.89 -1.09
CA TYR A 274 11.81 -3.00 -0.67
C TYR A 274 11.79 -1.63 -1.35
N PRO A 275 10.64 -0.92 -1.42
CA PRO A 275 10.58 0.40 -2.07
C PRO A 275 11.49 1.43 -1.40
N LYS A 276 11.72 1.30 -0.09
CA LYS A 276 12.64 2.16 0.68
C LYS A 276 14.10 1.94 0.31
N GLU A 277 14.49 0.72 -0.04
CA GLU A 277 15.85 0.40 -0.45
C GLU A 277 16.14 0.96 -1.84
N ILE A 278 15.18 0.82 -2.76
CA ILE A 278 15.28 1.39 -4.11
C ILE A 278 15.35 2.91 -4.07
N ALA A 279 14.60 3.54 -3.17
CA ALA A 279 14.61 4.99 -2.98
C ALA A 279 15.96 5.55 -2.50
N LYS A 280 16.92 4.71 -2.07
CA LYS A 280 18.28 5.16 -1.71
C LYS A 280 19.18 5.40 -2.94
N GLY A 281 18.75 5.01 -4.14
CA GLY A 281 19.59 5.10 -5.34
C GLY A 281 20.69 4.04 -5.38
N ASN A 282 21.51 4.07 -6.43
CA ASN A 282 22.57 3.08 -6.67
C ASN A 282 23.66 3.14 -5.58
N SER A 283 24.34 2.03 -5.34
CA SER A 283 25.42 1.93 -4.35
C SER A 283 26.63 2.83 -4.64
N VAL A 284 26.90 3.17 -5.90
CA VAL A 284 28.00 4.07 -6.31
C VAL A 284 27.52 5.52 -6.46
N ASP A 285 26.31 5.71 -6.98
CA ASP A 285 25.70 7.02 -7.18
C ASP A 285 24.26 7.03 -6.65
N SER A 286 24.07 7.63 -5.48
CA SER A 286 22.76 7.69 -4.81
C SER A 286 21.73 8.56 -5.54
N ASP A 287 22.17 9.43 -6.46
CA ASP A 287 21.24 10.27 -7.24
C ASP A 287 20.63 9.50 -8.42
N VAL A 288 21.25 8.37 -8.82
CA VAL A 288 20.76 7.50 -9.89
C VAL A 288 20.00 6.33 -9.29
N VAL A 289 18.69 6.27 -9.57
CA VAL A 289 17.87 5.11 -9.18
C VAL A 289 18.03 4.00 -10.23
N ALA A 290 19.07 3.18 -10.05
CA ALA A 290 19.31 2.00 -10.85
C ALA A 290 19.85 0.87 -9.96
N LYS A 291 19.10 -0.21 -9.86
CA LYS A 291 19.39 -1.37 -9.00
C LYS A 291 19.41 -2.64 -9.81
N VAL A 292 20.32 -3.54 -9.48
CA VAL A 292 20.27 -4.94 -9.92
C VAL A 292 19.89 -5.79 -8.72
N VAL A 293 18.89 -6.63 -8.91
CA VAL A 293 18.40 -7.57 -7.90
C VAL A 293 18.53 -8.99 -8.40
N ARG A 294 18.82 -9.94 -7.51
CA ARG A 294 18.74 -11.38 -7.78
C ARG A 294 17.51 -11.94 -7.08
N GLY A 295 16.65 -12.62 -7.82
CA GLY A 295 15.55 -13.40 -7.24
C GLY A 295 16.06 -14.61 -6.47
N ILE A 296 15.48 -14.84 -5.29
CA ILE A 296 15.72 -16.00 -4.43
C ILE A 296 14.43 -16.79 -4.33
N ASP A 297 14.53 -18.08 -4.66
CA ASP A 297 13.52 -19.10 -4.41
C ASP A 297 13.90 -19.77 -3.09
N VAL A 298 13.16 -19.47 -2.02
CA VAL A 298 13.58 -19.83 -0.65
C VAL A 298 13.14 -21.25 -0.32
N ASP A 299 11.98 -21.67 -0.82
CA ASP A 299 11.41 -22.99 -0.56
C ASP A 299 11.60 -23.99 -1.72
N SER A 300 12.26 -23.55 -2.80
CA SER A 300 12.59 -24.35 -3.98
C SER A 300 11.37 -24.81 -4.80
N ASP A 301 10.27 -24.05 -4.78
CA ASP A 301 9.06 -24.34 -5.56
C ASP A 301 9.11 -23.81 -7.01
N GLY A 302 10.16 -23.08 -7.38
CA GLY A 302 10.37 -22.46 -8.69
C GLY A 302 9.82 -21.02 -8.80
N ILE A 303 9.27 -20.46 -7.73
CA ILE A 303 8.77 -19.10 -7.62
C ILE A 303 9.84 -18.23 -6.93
N VAL A 304 9.94 -16.98 -7.36
CA VAL A 304 10.82 -16.02 -6.68
C VAL A 304 10.08 -15.49 -5.45
N ASP A 305 10.51 -15.90 -4.26
CA ASP A 305 9.92 -15.50 -2.98
C ASP A 305 10.53 -14.24 -2.41
N ASP A 306 11.81 -13.99 -2.70
CA ASP A 306 12.54 -12.83 -2.17
C ASP A 306 13.59 -12.30 -3.14
N VAL A 307 14.25 -11.19 -2.77
CA VAL A 307 15.33 -10.63 -3.57
C VAL A 307 16.54 -10.20 -2.75
N GLU A 308 17.72 -10.37 -3.34
CA GLU A 308 18.98 -9.79 -2.88
C GLU A 308 19.37 -8.62 -3.79
N PHE A 309 19.78 -7.49 -3.21
CA PHE A 309 20.32 -6.35 -3.97
C PHE A 309 21.81 -6.58 -4.26
N LEU A 310 22.16 -6.58 -5.55
CA LEU A 310 23.54 -6.76 -6.00
C LEU A 310 24.29 -5.44 -6.20
N GLU A 311 23.57 -4.32 -6.35
CA GLU A 311 24.08 -2.94 -6.36
C GLU A 311 22.97 -1.94 -6.03
#